data_AF-A0A5M8PB05-F1
#
_entry.id   AF-A0A5M8PB05-F1
#
_cell.length_a   1.000
_cell.length_b   1.000
_cell.length_c   1.000
_cell.angle_alpha   90.00
_cell.angle_beta   90.00
_cell.angle_gamma   90.00
#
_symmetry.space_group_name_H-M   'P 1'
#
loop_
_entity.id
_entity.type
_entity.pdbx_description
1 polymer ?
#
loop_
_entity_poly.entity_id
_entity_poly.type
_entity_poly.pdbx_seq_one_letter_code
_entity_poly.pdbx_strand_id
1 'polypeptide(L)'
;MDGIFFDEAPNKTTALTLSYMQSAATAVQLAFPPSHSIVMTNPGVQVDARFYASADYINVFENTYAAYTPAAMAGTPAGLENKATFMVHSFTGDAAAQQQIVERAGRGGYAGWLVTTENDYDAFSELWDELCAGVVGQTKMQ
;
A
#
# COMPACT_ATOMS: atom_id res chain seq x y z
N MET A 1 -11.48 -6.41 13.74
CA MET A 1 -11.17 -5.35 12.77
C MET A 1 -10.36 -4.34 13.54
N ASP A 2 -9.15 -4.05 13.08
CA ASP A 2 -8.16 -3.26 13.83
C ASP A 2 -8.03 -1.84 13.28
N GLY A 3 -8.95 -1.44 12.39
CA GLY A 3 -8.93 -0.16 11.73
C GLY A 3 -9.92 -0.08 10.56
N ILE A 4 -9.84 1.01 9.80
CA ILE A 4 -10.65 1.27 8.61
C ILE A 4 -9.77 1.44 7.37
N PHE A 5 -10.19 0.82 6.28
CA PHE A 5 -9.66 1.04 4.94
C PHE A 5 -10.59 1.98 4.17
N PHE A 6 -10.10 3.16 3.81
CA PHE A 6 -10.81 4.13 2.98
C PHE A 6 -10.41 3.97 1.53
N ASP A 7 -11.29 3.36 0.74
CA ASP A 7 -11.10 3.25 -0.70
C ASP A 7 -11.37 4.57 -1.43
N GLU A 8 -10.88 4.69 -2.66
CA GLU A 8 -11.03 5.87 -3.52
C GLU A 8 -10.61 7.19 -2.83
N ALA A 9 -9.57 7.13 -1.99
CA ALA A 9 -9.10 8.29 -1.26
C ALA A 9 -8.60 9.39 -2.21
N PRO A 10 -8.85 10.68 -1.90
CA PRO A 10 -8.41 11.77 -2.76
C PRO A 10 -6.88 11.85 -2.84
N ASN A 11 -6.35 12.02 -4.05
CA ASN A 11 -4.91 12.20 -4.29
C ASN A 11 -4.50 13.66 -4.55
N LYS A 12 -5.47 14.54 -4.88
CA LYS A 12 -5.19 15.95 -5.17
C LYS A 12 -5.02 16.73 -3.89
N THR A 13 -3.91 17.44 -3.76
CA THR A 13 -3.60 18.18 -2.54
C THR A 13 -4.28 19.54 -2.51
N THR A 14 -5.42 19.62 -1.82
CA THR A 14 -6.19 20.85 -1.60
C THR A 14 -6.50 20.98 -0.11
N ALA A 15 -6.88 22.19 0.34
CA ALA A 15 -7.31 22.38 1.72
C ALA A 15 -8.52 21.50 2.07
N LEU A 16 -9.45 21.30 1.13
CA LEU A 16 -10.64 20.48 1.33
C LEU A 16 -10.30 19.00 1.48
N THR A 17 -9.50 18.45 0.57
CA THR A 17 -9.14 17.02 0.58
C THR A 17 -8.28 16.65 1.79
N LEU A 18 -7.32 17.50 2.18
CA LEU A 18 -6.53 17.30 3.39
C LEU A 18 -7.39 17.35 4.66
N SER A 19 -8.27 18.35 4.76
CA SER A 19 -9.19 18.48 5.91
C SER A 19 -10.15 17.29 6.00
N TYR A 20 -10.64 16.81 4.86
CA TYR A 20 -11.50 15.63 4.78
C TYR A 20 -10.78 14.39 5.32
N MET A 21 -9.56 14.10 4.85
CA MET A 21 -8.81 12.92 5.31
C MET A 21 -8.44 13.01 6.79
N GLN A 22 -8.06 14.20 7.28
CA GLN A 22 -7.79 14.41 8.69
C GLN A 22 -9.03 14.18 9.57
N SER A 23 -10.19 14.64 9.11
CA SER A 23 -11.47 14.45 9.80
C SER A 23 -11.87 12.98 9.85
N ALA A 24 -11.71 12.25 8.74
CA ALA A 24 -11.96 10.82 8.68
C ALA A 24 -11.05 10.03 9.63
N ALA A 25 -9.75 10.33 9.65
CA ALA A 25 -8.81 9.71 10.58
C ALA A 25 -9.17 9.97 12.04
N THR A 26 -9.56 11.21 12.35
CA THR A 26 -10.00 11.61 13.69
C THR A 26 -11.27 10.85 14.10
N ALA A 27 -12.22 10.67 13.17
CA ALA A 27 -13.43 9.90 13.43
C ALA A 27 -13.12 8.43 13.77
N VAL A 28 -12.15 7.80 13.08
CA VAL A 28 -11.68 6.44 13.41
C VAL A 28 -11.08 6.41 14.81
N GLN A 29 -10.17 7.33 15.13
CA GLN A 29 -9.52 7.39 16.45
C GLN A 29 -10.51 7.63 17.61
N LEU A 30 -11.61 8.32 17.36
CA LEU A 30 -12.67 8.54 18.36
C LEU A 30 -13.64 7.36 18.48
N ALA A 31 -13.88 6.63 17.38
CA ALA A 31 -14.81 5.51 17.36
C ALA A 31 -14.20 4.19 17.87
N PHE A 32 -12.89 4.02 17.73
CA PHE A 32 -12.17 2.78 18.06
C PHE A 32 -11.17 2.99 19.20
N PRO A 33 -10.86 1.96 20.00
CA PRO A 33 -9.76 2.03 20.96
C PRO A 33 -8.43 2.20 20.20
N PRO A 34 -7.39 2.79 20.83
CA PRO A 34 -6.09 3.03 20.17
C PRO A 34 -5.44 1.79 19.55
N SER A 35 -5.72 0.60 20.07
CA SER A 35 -5.21 -0.67 19.54
C SER A 35 -5.94 -1.17 18.29
N HIS A 36 -7.04 -0.54 17.89
CA HIS A 36 -7.89 -0.93 16.76
C HIS A 36 -8.29 0.27 15.89
N SER A 37 -7.48 1.32 15.88
CA SER A 37 -7.76 2.57 15.16
C SER A 37 -6.83 2.80 13.97
N ILE A 38 -6.34 1.73 13.33
CA ILE A 38 -5.50 1.85 12.12
C ILE A 38 -6.30 2.56 11.02
N VAL A 39 -5.67 3.51 10.35
CA VAL A 39 -6.23 4.20 9.19
C VAL A 39 -5.41 3.85 7.96
N MET A 40 -6.03 3.11 7.04
CA MET A 40 -5.44 2.85 5.72
C MET A 40 -6.23 3.58 4.65
N THR A 41 -5.55 4.19 3.69
CA THR A 41 -6.20 4.92 2.60
C THR A 41 -5.71 4.42 1.25
N ASN A 42 -6.62 4.29 0.29
CA ASN A 42 -6.30 3.86 -1.06
C ASN A 42 -6.62 4.93 -2.10
N PRO A 43 -5.66 5.82 -2.41
CA PRO A 43 -5.73 6.66 -3.59
C PRO A 43 -5.34 5.95 -4.90
N GLY A 44 -4.75 4.75 -4.83
CA GLY A 44 -4.24 3.97 -5.96
C GLY A 44 -3.03 4.58 -6.68
N VAL A 45 -2.58 5.77 -6.25
CA VAL A 45 -1.48 6.52 -6.86
C VAL A 45 -0.70 7.29 -5.80
N GLN A 46 0.46 7.80 -6.21
CA GLN A 46 1.33 8.62 -5.37
C GLN A 46 0.61 9.87 -4.87
N VAL A 47 0.87 10.24 -3.61
CA VAL A 47 0.28 11.42 -2.96
C VAL A 47 1.33 12.30 -2.31
N ASP A 48 0.98 13.57 -2.13
CA ASP A 48 1.80 14.53 -1.39
C ASP A 48 2.04 14.08 0.06
N ALA A 49 3.23 14.36 0.59
CA ALA A 49 3.62 14.00 1.96
C ALA A 49 2.62 14.45 3.04
N ARG A 50 1.84 15.51 2.79
CA ARG A 50 0.79 16.00 3.71
C ARG A 50 -0.30 14.97 4.00
N PHE A 51 -0.60 14.06 3.08
CA PHE A 51 -1.60 13.00 3.30
C PHE A 51 -1.16 11.97 4.35
N TYR A 52 0.15 11.76 4.51
CA TYR A 52 0.71 10.80 5.46
C TYR A 52 0.51 11.22 6.92
N ALA A 53 0.10 12.46 7.19
CA ALA A 53 -0.30 12.89 8.53
C ALA A 53 -1.68 12.35 8.94
N SER A 54 -2.48 11.84 8.00
CA SER A 54 -3.87 11.41 8.22
C SER A 54 -4.11 9.92 7.97
N ALA A 55 -3.06 9.12 7.82
CA ALA A 55 -3.16 7.68 7.64
C ALA A 55 -1.96 6.99 8.28
N ASP A 56 -2.14 5.76 8.77
CA ASP A 56 -1.04 4.88 9.15
C ASP A 56 -0.40 4.26 7.92
N TYR A 57 -1.23 3.85 6.95
CA TYR A 57 -0.80 3.28 5.68
C TYR A 57 -1.51 3.92 4.48
N ILE A 58 -0.79 4.10 3.38
CA ILE A 58 -1.31 4.64 2.13
C ILE A 58 -0.95 3.70 0.98
N ASN A 59 -1.94 3.25 0.22
CA ASN A 59 -1.70 2.50 -1.00
C ASN A 59 -1.33 3.45 -2.15
N VAL A 60 -0.03 3.57 -2.42
CA VAL A 60 0.54 4.58 -3.32
C VAL A 60 0.65 4.12 -4.77
N PHE A 61 0.31 2.87 -5.05
CA PHE A 61 0.26 2.31 -6.39
C PHE A 61 -0.75 1.17 -6.41
N GLU A 62 -1.70 1.25 -7.33
CA GLU A 62 -2.62 0.20 -7.68
C GLU A 62 -2.78 0.16 -9.19
N ASN A 63 -2.15 -0.82 -9.83
CA ASN A 63 -2.24 -0.96 -11.27
C ASN A 63 -1.79 -2.33 -11.76
N THR A 64 -1.96 -2.53 -13.06
CA THR A 64 -1.46 -3.70 -13.79
C THR A 64 0.06 -3.81 -13.67
N TYR A 65 0.55 -5.05 -13.80
CA TYR A 65 1.98 -5.34 -13.92
C TYR A 65 2.64 -4.62 -15.10
N ALA A 66 1.92 -4.42 -16.20
CA ALA A 66 2.41 -3.66 -17.35
C ALA A 66 2.72 -2.18 -17.02
N ALA A 67 2.00 -1.59 -16.05
CA ALA A 67 2.25 -0.23 -15.57
C ALA A 67 3.29 -0.16 -14.44
N TYR A 68 3.59 -1.30 -13.81
CA TYR A 68 4.56 -1.36 -12.72
C TYR A 68 5.98 -1.12 -13.25
N THR A 69 6.64 -0.12 -12.69
CA THR A 69 8.08 0.10 -12.88
C THR A 69 8.70 0.54 -11.56
N PRO A 70 10.00 0.31 -11.34
CA PRO A 70 10.69 0.88 -10.18
C PRO A 70 10.55 2.40 -10.06
N ALA A 71 10.43 3.11 -11.20
CA ALA A 71 10.21 4.54 -11.24
C ALA A 71 8.79 4.94 -10.78
N ALA A 72 7.77 4.09 -11.02
CA ALA A 72 6.42 4.32 -10.53
C ALA A 72 6.35 4.35 -8.99
N MET A 73 7.27 3.63 -8.34
CA MET A 73 7.41 3.60 -6.88
C MET A 73 8.26 4.75 -6.33
N ALA A 74 9.09 5.40 -7.17
CA ALA A 74 9.99 6.47 -6.74
C ALA A 74 9.28 7.78 -6.37
N GLY A 75 7.96 7.88 -6.56
CA GLY A 75 7.15 9.03 -6.14
C GLY A 75 6.85 9.08 -4.65
N THR A 76 7.11 7.99 -3.92
CA THR A 76 6.93 7.93 -2.46
C THR A 76 7.88 8.94 -1.80
N PRO A 77 7.39 9.86 -0.94
CA PRO A 77 8.25 10.82 -0.28
C PRO A 77 9.28 10.12 0.62
N ALA A 78 10.54 10.58 0.56
CA ALA A 78 11.64 10.00 1.31
C ALA A 78 11.36 9.95 2.82
N GLY A 79 11.57 8.79 3.43
CA GLY A 79 11.33 8.55 4.85
C GLY A 79 9.88 8.19 5.20
N LEU A 80 8.99 8.08 4.21
CA LEU A 80 7.59 7.66 4.39
C LEU A 80 7.29 6.31 3.74
N GLU A 81 8.31 5.59 3.24
CA GLU A 81 8.16 4.26 2.64
C GLU A 81 7.55 3.28 3.62
N ASN A 82 7.88 3.38 4.91
CA ASN A 82 7.32 2.56 5.99
C ASN A 82 5.84 2.80 6.28
N LYS A 83 5.20 3.73 5.56
CA LYS A 83 3.75 3.99 5.55
C LYS A 83 3.13 3.72 4.18
N ALA A 84 3.93 3.38 3.17
CA ALA A 84 3.47 3.15 1.82
C ALA A 84 3.25 1.65 1.55
N THR A 85 2.12 1.32 0.96
CA THR A 85 1.81 -0.01 0.41
C THR A 85 1.60 0.08 -1.09
N PHE A 86 1.66 -1.06 -1.79
CA PHE A 86 1.29 -1.11 -3.20
C PHE A 86 0.63 -2.43 -3.59
N MET A 87 -0.14 -2.37 -4.67
CA MET A 87 -0.81 -3.51 -5.26
C MET A 87 -0.51 -3.56 -6.76
N VAL A 88 0.07 -4.68 -7.21
CA VAL A 88 0.32 -4.98 -8.62
C VAL A 88 -0.60 -6.14 -9.00
N HIS A 89 -1.53 -5.89 -9.92
CA HIS A 89 -2.46 -6.91 -10.42
C HIS A 89 -2.14 -7.31 -11.85
N SER A 90 -2.81 -8.34 -12.37
CA SER A 90 -2.57 -8.90 -13.70
C SER A 90 -1.09 -9.27 -13.92
N PHE A 91 -0.44 -9.83 -12.90
CA PHE A 91 0.97 -10.23 -12.96
C PHE A 91 1.16 -11.39 -13.92
N THR A 92 2.03 -11.21 -14.91
CA THR A 92 2.33 -12.23 -15.94
C THR A 92 3.76 -12.76 -15.86
N GLY A 93 4.48 -12.44 -14.78
CA GLY A 93 5.83 -12.97 -14.52
C GLY A 93 5.78 -14.34 -13.83
N ASP A 94 6.96 -14.88 -13.56
CA ASP A 94 7.11 -16.10 -12.77
C ASP A 94 7.38 -15.81 -11.28
N ALA A 95 7.51 -16.86 -10.48
CA ALA A 95 7.84 -16.77 -9.05
C ALA A 95 9.12 -15.97 -8.78
N ALA A 96 10.15 -16.11 -9.62
CA ALA A 96 11.41 -15.40 -9.44
C ALA A 96 11.24 -13.89 -9.67
N ALA A 97 10.47 -13.50 -10.69
CA ALA A 97 10.12 -12.10 -10.94
C ALA A 97 9.25 -11.52 -9.82
N GLN A 98 8.28 -12.28 -9.29
CA GLN A 98 7.46 -11.86 -8.15
C GLN A 98 8.35 -11.62 -6.91
N GLN A 99 9.26 -12.54 -6.63
CA GLN A 99 10.22 -12.42 -5.53
C GLN A 99 11.12 -11.19 -5.69
N GLN A 100 11.57 -10.85 -6.90
CA GLN A 100 12.37 -9.64 -7.12
C GLN A 100 11.62 -8.35 -6.76
N ILE A 101 10.31 -8.29 -7.03
CA ILE A 101 9.45 -7.17 -6.65
C ILE A 101 9.35 -7.10 -5.12
N VAL A 102 9.05 -8.21 -4.45
CA VAL A 102 8.94 -8.32 -2.99
C VAL A 102 10.23 -7.93 -2.29
N GLU A 103 11.37 -8.44 -2.73
CA GLU A 103 12.67 -8.10 -2.14
C GLU A 103 13.03 -6.63 -2.35
N ARG A 104 12.68 -6.06 -3.50
CA ARG A 104 12.92 -4.63 -3.75
C ARG A 104 12.08 -3.78 -2.81
N ALA A 105 10.83 -4.15 -2.58
CA ALA A 105 9.94 -3.48 -1.64
C ALA A 105 10.44 -3.59 -0.20
N GLY A 106 10.84 -4.80 0.22
CA GLY A 106 11.43 -5.03 1.54
C GLY A 106 12.69 -4.21 1.77
N ARG A 107 13.64 -4.22 0.82
CA ARG A 107 14.86 -3.38 0.87
C ARG A 107 14.55 -1.88 0.83
N GLY A 108 13.45 -1.49 0.19
CA GLY A 108 12.98 -0.11 0.13
C GLY A 108 12.23 0.34 1.39
N GLY A 109 11.96 -0.55 2.34
CA GLY A 109 11.25 -0.24 3.58
C GLY A 109 9.74 -0.03 3.41
N TYR A 110 9.14 -0.52 2.32
CA TYR A 110 7.69 -0.42 2.12
C TYR A 110 6.92 -1.19 3.20
N ALA A 111 5.75 -0.70 3.60
CA ALA A 111 4.97 -1.27 4.69
C ALA A 111 4.25 -2.58 4.33
N GLY A 112 3.92 -2.75 3.05
CA GLY A 112 3.19 -3.91 2.56
C GLY A 112 3.03 -3.92 1.05
N TRP A 113 2.77 -5.10 0.50
CA TRP A 113 2.67 -5.30 -0.94
C TRP A 113 1.78 -6.49 -1.30
N LEU A 114 1.05 -6.34 -2.39
CA LEU A 114 0.33 -7.41 -3.08
C LEU A 114 0.86 -7.49 -4.53
N VAL A 115 1.24 -8.69 -4.96
CA VAL A 115 1.58 -8.96 -6.37
C VAL A 115 0.80 -10.20 -6.80
N THR A 116 -0.28 -9.99 -7.56
CA THR A 116 -1.25 -11.04 -7.90
C THR A 116 -1.35 -11.26 -9.40
N THR A 117 -1.50 -12.53 -9.81
CA THR A 117 -1.82 -12.91 -11.20
C THR A 117 -3.23 -12.47 -11.60
N GLU A 118 -4.13 -12.35 -10.61
CA GLU A 118 -5.52 -11.98 -10.82
C GLU A 118 -5.66 -10.55 -11.33
N ASN A 119 -6.66 -10.35 -12.19
CA ASN A 119 -7.03 -9.01 -12.67
C ASN A 119 -7.90 -8.25 -11.65
N ASP A 120 -8.66 -9.01 -10.85
CA ASP A 120 -9.57 -8.51 -9.83
C ASP A 120 -9.13 -9.04 -8.45
N TYR A 121 -9.81 -8.61 -7.38
CA TYR A 121 -9.43 -8.94 -5.99
C TYR A 121 -10.36 -9.96 -5.32
N ASP A 122 -11.00 -10.83 -6.11
CA ASP A 122 -12.00 -11.81 -5.65
C ASP A 122 -11.49 -13.26 -5.62
N ALA A 123 -10.23 -13.49 -6.01
CA ALA A 123 -9.59 -14.80 -6.02
C ALA A 123 -8.14 -14.74 -5.52
N PHE A 124 -7.59 -15.90 -5.17
CA PHE A 124 -6.18 -16.04 -4.84
C PHE A 124 -5.34 -16.11 -6.11
N SER A 125 -4.21 -15.40 -6.09
CA SER A 125 -3.15 -15.52 -7.09
C SER A 125 -2.69 -16.97 -7.28
N GLU A 126 -2.35 -17.35 -8.51
CA GLU A 126 -1.68 -18.63 -8.79
C GLU A 126 -0.32 -18.72 -8.09
N LEU A 127 0.29 -17.57 -7.79
CA LEU A 127 1.57 -17.43 -7.07
C LEU A 127 1.38 -16.97 -5.61
N TRP A 128 0.26 -17.32 -4.98
CA TRP A 128 -0.05 -16.89 -3.61
C TRP A 128 0.96 -17.44 -2.59
N ASP A 129 1.29 -18.72 -2.69
CA ASP A 129 2.21 -19.37 -1.74
C ASP A 129 3.63 -18.79 -1.85
N GLU A 130 4.09 -18.51 -3.07
CA GLU A 130 5.36 -17.83 -3.34
C GLU A 130 5.39 -16.41 -2.80
N LEU A 131 4.29 -15.65 -2.95
CA LEU A 131 4.15 -14.32 -2.38
C LEU A 131 4.30 -14.36 -0.85
N CYS A 132 3.57 -15.26 -0.19
CA CYS A 132 3.63 -15.43 1.26
C CYS A 132 5.04 -15.82 1.73
N ALA A 133 5.70 -16.76 1.03
CA ALA A 133 7.07 -17.15 1.35
C ALA A 133 8.06 -15.99 1.20
N GLY A 134 7.91 -15.19 0.13
CA GLY A 134 8.72 -14.00 -0.12
C GLY A 134 8.58 -12.93 0.97
N VAL A 135 7.34 -12.67 1.43
CA VAL A 135 7.04 -11.70 2.50
C VAL A 135 7.72 -12.10 3.81
N VAL A 136 7.60 -13.36 4.23
CA VAL A 136 8.24 -13.88 5.46
C VAL A 136 9.76 -13.70 5.42
N GLY A 137 10.35 -13.78 4.23
CA GLY A 137 11.77 -13.51 4.01
C GLY A 137 12.18 -12.06 4.31
N GLN A 138 11.27 -11.09 4.19
CA GLN A 138 11.55 -9.67 4.40
C GLN A 138 11.34 -9.21 5.86
N THR A 139 10.44 -9.85 6.61
CA THR A 139 10.10 -9.45 7.99
C THR A 139 11.24 -9.69 8.99
N LYS A 140 12.31 -10.40 8.61
CA LYS A 140 13.46 -10.72 9.48
C LYS A 140 14.59 -9.68 9.49
N MET A 141 14.42 -8.52 8.85
CA MET A 141 15.46 -7.46 8.75
C MET A 141 15.14 -6.18 9.54
N GLN A 142 14.40 -6.27 10.65
CA GLN A 142 14.25 -5.17 11.61
C GLN A 142 15.00 -5.47 12.91
#